data_AF-A0A140FW80-F1
#
_entry.id   AF-A0A140FW80-F1
#
_cell.length_a   1.000
_cell.length_b   1.000
_cell.length_c   1.000
_cell.angle_alpha   90.00
_cell.angle_beta   90.00
_cell.angle_gamma   90.00
#
_symmetry.space_group_name_H-M   'P 1'
#
loop_
_entity.id
_entity.type
_entity.pdbx_description
1 polymer ?
#
loop_
_entity_poly.entity_id
_entity_poly.type
_entity_poly.pdbx_seq_one_letter_code
_entity_poly.pdbx_strand_id
1 'polypeptide(L)'
;MAVNEMDLLSEELPGWGLTEREVTWLWLFLESRESIQMDECQLNSQTMRNQIARALRRNPRVTRGLVRARDSELLPEEAFSWVEKSGRQPKWLAAQAGNKTGLRIRSSVFRTLTDREQLIALFDLWDRDFGQKESALKRLSDAWTEHARSDRIFSWFKDKDERTKCALAWSWLEKNKPRLTWRAEPFTKLTELLEFFDHSGASDEEKELYVDKIKRRWSTQKTREKAVEKKQYNFVLPLSVNALLDKLAEEHQLSRTKVLEMLILGEEQHELYLPKQPSR
;
A
#
# COMPACT_ATOMS: atom_id res chain seq x y z
N MET A 1 42.03 -9.95 31.49
CA MET A 1 41.10 -9.43 32.51
C MET A 1 40.04 -8.65 31.76
N ALA A 2 38.81 -9.18 31.72
CA ALA A 2 37.69 -8.52 31.07
C ALA A 2 37.31 -7.31 31.94
N VAL A 3 37.58 -6.10 31.44
CA VAL A 3 37.03 -4.89 32.04
C VAL A 3 35.52 -5.00 31.87
N ASN A 4 34.82 -5.13 32.98
CA ASN A 4 33.38 -4.97 33.08
C ASN A 4 33.05 -3.62 32.41
N GLU A 5 32.48 -3.62 31.21
CA GLU A 5 32.06 -2.38 30.54
C GLU A 5 30.94 -1.77 31.40
N MET A 6 31.31 -0.85 32.29
CA MET A 6 30.36 -0.01 33.00
C MET A 6 29.62 0.81 31.94
N ASP A 7 28.30 0.63 31.89
CA ASP A 7 27.45 1.41 31.00
C ASP A 7 27.43 2.86 31.47
N LEU A 8 28.27 3.69 30.85
CA LEU A 8 28.42 5.10 31.18
C LEU A 8 27.08 5.86 31.16
N LEU A 9 26.11 5.41 30.35
CA LEU A 9 24.80 6.03 30.29
C LEU A 9 23.96 5.74 31.54
N SER A 10 24.03 4.51 32.06
CA SER A 10 23.38 4.12 33.33
C SER A 10 23.92 4.91 34.53
N GLU A 11 25.20 5.27 34.51
CA GLU A 11 25.79 6.14 35.55
C GLU A 11 25.27 7.58 35.50
N GLU A 12 25.09 8.12 34.29
CA GLU A 12 24.62 9.50 34.10
C GLU A 12 23.14 9.69 34.39
N LEU A 13 22.35 8.64 34.19
CA LEU A 13 20.89 8.64 34.39
C LEU A 13 20.49 7.53 35.37
N PRO A 14 20.89 7.64 36.66
CA PRO A 14 20.55 6.63 37.64
C PRO A 14 19.02 6.53 37.82
N GLY A 15 18.49 5.31 37.81
CA GLY A 15 17.05 5.03 37.95
C GLY A 15 16.27 5.07 36.64
N TRP A 16 16.92 5.26 35.49
CA TRP A 16 16.30 5.09 34.18
C TRP A 16 16.36 3.62 33.76
N GLY A 17 15.30 3.13 33.11
CA GLY A 17 15.29 1.77 32.54
C GLY A 17 16.21 1.63 31.33
N LEU A 18 16.44 2.74 30.61
CA LEU A 18 17.26 2.83 29.40
C LEU A 18 16.88 1.76 28.37
N THR A 19 15.56 1.62 28.18
CA THR A 19 14.98 0.82 27.10
C THR A 19 15.44 1.32 25.73
N GLU A 20 15.33 0.50 24.68
CA GLU A 20 15.73 0.91 23.34
C GLU A 20 15.00 2.18 22.87
N ARG A 21 13.71 2.33 23.23
CA ARG A 21 12.92 3.54 22.98
C ARG A 21 13.49 4.76 23.69
N GLU A 22 13.82 4.64 24.98
CA GLU A 22 14.41 5.74 25.75
C GLU A 22 15.78 6.13 25.22
N VAL A 23 16.64 5.17 24.87
CA VAL A 23 17.96 5.43 24.27
C VAL A 23 17.82 6.10 22.90
N THR A 24 16.87 5.65 22.09
CA THR A 24 16.53 6.27 20.78
C THR A 24 16.04 7.70 20.97
N TRP A 25 15.12 7.92 21.90
CA TRP A 25 14.60 9.24 22.20
C TRP A 25 15.69 10.18 22.69
N LEU A 26 16.56 9.75 23.61
CA LEU A 26 17.69 10.55 24.10
C LEU A 26 18.61 10.98 22.97
N TRP A 27 18.98 10.05 22.09
CA TRP A 27 19.81 10.35 20.92
C TRP A 27 19.16 11.41 20.03
N LEU A 28 17.92 11.16 19.61
CA LEU A 28 17.22 12.04 18.70
C LEU A 28 16.89 13.40 19.34
N PHE A 29 16.63 13.44 20.64
CA PHE A 29 16.42 14.68 21.38
C PHE A 29 17.67 15.56 21.35
N LEU A 30 18.84 14.97 21.63
CA LEU A 30 20.12 15.68 21.61
C LEU A 30 20.46 16.20 20.20
N GLU A 31 20.25 15.40 19.15
CA GLU A 31 20.50 15.83 17.78
C GLU A 31 19.50 16.88 17.28
N SER A 32 18.21 16.68 17.55
CA SER A 32 17.14 17.47 16.90
C SER A 32 16.70 18.70 17.68
N ARG A 33 16.64 18.63 19.02
CA ARG A 33 16.22 19.77 19.85
C ARG A 33 17.42 20.56 20.37
N GLU A 34 18.49 19.88 20.77
CA GLU A 34 19.69 20.52 21.33
C GLU A 34 20.77 20.81 20.28
N SER A 35 20.59 20.36 19.03
CA SER A 35 21.55 20.53 17.94
C SER A 35 22.97 20.02 18.27
N ILE A 36 23.07 18.98 19.10
CA ILE A 36 24.34 18.35 19.47
C ILE A 36 24.71 17.38 18.35
N GLN A 37 25.87 17.60 17.75
CA GLN A 37 26.39 16.70 16.73
C GLN A 37 26.90 15.41 17.37
N MET A 38 26.40 14.28 16.86
CA MET A 38 26.78 12.94 17.27
C MET A 38 27.36 12.18 16.08
N ASP A 39 28.32 11.29 16.34
CA ASP A 39 28.96 10.49 15.30
C ASP A 39 28.10 9.27 14.94
N GLU A 40 28.08 8.91 13.66
CA GLU A 40 27.31 7.75 13.18
C GLU A 40 27.66 6.47 13.95
N CYS A 41 26.62 5.75 14.39
CA CYS A 41 26.77 4.49 15.10
C CYS A 41 25.54 3.61 14.89
N GLN A 42 25.66 2.34 15.30
CA GLN A 42 24.54 1.41 15.28
C GLN A 42 23.56 1.72 16.41
N LEU A 43 22.27 1.54 16.13
CA LEU A 43 21.17 1.70 17.08
C LEU A 43 21.45 0.87 18.36
N ASN A 44 21.27 1.52 19.51
CA ASN A 44 21.48 0.98 20.85
C ASN A 44 22.87 0.34 21.12
N SER A 45 23.87 0.62 20.28
CA SER A 45 25.24 0.13 20.50
C SER A 45 25.90 0.79 21.73
N GLN A 46 26.92 0.14 22.29
CA GLN A 46 27.71 0.73 23.39
C GLN A 46 28.33 2.07 22.97
N THR A 47 28.71 2.22 21.70
CA THR A 47 29.17 3.48 21.12
C THR A 47 28.10 4.56 21.23
N MET A 48 26.86 4.27 20.81
CA MET A 48 25.72 5.20 20.90
C MET A 48 25.50 5.63 22.35
N ARG A 49 25.42 4.67 23.28
CA ARG A 49 25.21 4.90 24.72
C ARG A 49 26.34 5.75 25.33
N ASN A 50 27.58 5.45 25.02
CA ASN A 50 28.75 6.22 25.47
C ASN A 50 28.74 7.66 24.92
N GLN A 51 28.31 7.86 23.68
CA GLN A 51 28.19 9.21 23.12
C GLN A 51 27.09 10.01 23.82
N ILE A 52 25.92 9.41 24.07
CA ILE A 52 24.83 10.05 24.83
C ILE A 52 25.34 10.45 26.21
N ALA A 53 25.97 9.54 26.94
CA ALA A 53 26.52 9.82 28.27
C ALA A 53 27.50 11.02 28.26
N ARG A 54 28.42 11.05 27.29
CA ARG A 54 29.36 12.17 27.12
C ARG A 54 28.65 13.49 26.78
N ALA A 55 27.62 13.45 25.95
CA ALA A 55 26.83 14.63 25.60
C ALA A 55 26.09 15.19 26.83
N LEU A 56 25.51 14.32 27.67
CA LEU A 56 24.85 14.71 28.90
C LEU A 56 25.83 15.29 29.94
N ARG A 57 26.99 14.65 30.15
CA ARG A 57 28.07 15.17 31.04
C ARG A 57 28.49 16.59 30.67
N ARG A 58 28.62 16.86 29.37
CA ARG A 58 29.03 18.17 28.84
C ARG A 58 27.92 19.22 28.94
N ASN A 59 26.66 18.81 29.07
CA ASN A 59 25.49 19.69 29.03
C ASN A 59 24.54 19.49 30.23
N PRO A 60 24.94 19.82 31.49
CA PRO A 60 24.11 19.56 32.68
C PRO A 60 22.75 20.29 32.73
N ARG A 61 22.57 21.35 31.93
CA ARG A 61 21.27 22.02 31.78
C ARG A 61 20.27 21.14 31.03
N VAL A 62 20.72 20.46 29.97
CA VAL A 62 19.92 19.53 29.18
C VAL A 62 19.47 18.37 30.05
N THR A 63 20.39 17.76 30.80
CA THR A 63 20.10 16.64 31.71
C THR A 63 18.98 16.95 32.71
N ARG A 64 18.96 18.16 33.27
CA ARG A 64 17.88 18.59 34.19
C ARG A 64 16.52 18.74 33.49
N GLY A 65 16.52 19.18 32.23
CA GLY A 65 15.30 19.28 31.42
C GLY A 65 14.75 17.90 31.01
N LEU A 66 15.63 16.93 30.79
CA LEU A 66 15.25 15.60 30.30
C LEU A 66 14.31 14.82 31.23
N VAL A 67 14.51 14.88 32.54
CA VAL A 67 13.62 14.17 33.49
C VAL A 67 12.19 14.69 33.36
N ARG A 68 12.04 16.02 33.32
CA ARG A 68 10.73 16.65 33.14
C ARG A 68 10.14 16.32 31.77
N ALA A 69 10.94 16.39 30.71
CA ALA A 69 10.50 16.08 29.35
C ALA A 69 10.05 14.61 29.26
N ARG A 70 10.81 13.68 29.84
CA ARG A 70 10.46 12.26 29.89
C ARG A 70 9.08 12.04 30.51
N ASP A 71 8.86 12.62 31.69
CA ASP A 71 7.66 12.36 32.49
C ASP A 71 6.40 13.11 31.98
N SER A 72 6.57 14.17 31.19
CA SER A 72 5.46 15.00 30.72
C SER A 72 5.19 14.96 29.21
N GLU A 73 6.15 14.48 28.42
CA GLU A 73 6.06 14.47 26.95
C GLU A 73 6.01 13.07 26.35
N LEU A 74 6.52 12.02 27.02
CA LEU A 74 6.50 10.66 26.46
C LEU A 74 5.15 10.00 26.70
N LEU A 75 4.47 9.58 25.63
CA LEU A 75 3.27 8.77 25.75
C LEU A 75 3.64 7.34 26.19
N PRO A 76 2.82 6.67 27.02
CA PRO A 76 3.01 5.26 27.35
C PRO A 76 3.01 4.39 26.08
N GLU A 77 3.73 3.27 26.10
CA GLU A 77 3.80 2.33 24.98
C GLU A 77 2.41 1.79 24.62
N GLU A 78 1.55 1.64 25.62
CA GLU A 78 0.16 1.18 25.51
C GLU A 78 -0.69 2.11 24.63
N ALA A 79 -0.36 3.40 24.55
CA ALA A 79 -1.04 4.34 23.65
C ALA A 79 -0.90 3.94 22.18
N PHE A 80 0.17 3.23 21.83
CA PHE A 80 0.47 2.74 20.49
C PHE A 80 0.13 1.25 20.29
N SER A 81 -0.64 0.65 21.20
CA SER A 81 -1.02 -0.78 21.13
C SER A 81 -1.89 -1.12 19.91
N TRP A 82 -2.66 -0.16 19.41
CA TRP A 82 -3.49 -0.31 18.21
C TRP A 82 -2.69 -0.25 16.89
N VAL A 83 -1.41 0.15 16.95
CA VAL A 83 -0.54 0.26 15.78
C VAL A 83 0.13 -1.09 15.50
N GLU A 84 -0.08 -1.59 14.29
CA GLU A 84 0.54 -2.81 13.78
C GLU A 84 2.07 -2.73 13.82
N LYS A 85 2.72 -3.89 14.00
CA LYS A 85 4.18 -3.98 14.11
C LYS A 85 4.91 -3.66 12.81
N SER A 86 4.28 -3.96 11.67
CA SER A 86 4.85 -3.77 10.34
C SER A 86 3.74 -3.72 9.29
N GLY A 87 4.08 -3.29 8.08
CA GLY A 87 3.16 -3.25 6.95
C GLY A 87 2.68 -1.85 6.60
N ARG A 88 1.55 -1.79 5.88
CA ARG A 88 1.03 -0.54 5.30
C ARG A 88 0.59 0.47 6.36
N GLN A 89 -0.07 0.02 7.44
CA GLN A 89 -0.58 0.91 8.47
C GLN A 89 0.54 1.75 9.12
N PRO A 90 1.59 1.17 9.74
CA PRO A 90 2.61 1.97 10.40
C PRO A 90 3.36 2.89 9.43
N LYS A 91 3.59 2.45 8.19
CA LYS A 91 4.19 3.28 7.12
C LYS A 91 3.35 4.53 6.82
N TRP A 92 2.05 4.35 6.62
CA TRP A 92 1.12 5.46 6.41
C TRP A 92 1.06 6.40 7.62
N LEU A 93 0.97 5.82 8.83
CA LEU A 93 0.91 6.58 10.08
C LEU A 93 2.18 7.42 10.31
N ALA A 94 3.37 6.87 10.06
CA ALA A 94 4.63 7.59 10.20
C ALA A 94 4.70 8.78 9.23
N ALA A 95 4.28 8.60 7.97
CA ALA A 95 4.22 9.69 7.00
C ALA A 95 3.27 10.81 7.43
N GLN A 96 2.06 10.46 7.88
CA GLN A 96 1.08 11.43 8.37
C GLN A 96 1.54 12.13 9.66
N ALA A 97 2.18 11.40 10.58
CA ALA A 97 2.76 11.96 11.78
C ALA A 97 3.90 12.94 11.47
N GLY A 98 4.75 12.64 10.48
CA GLY A 98 5.80 13.56 10.02
C GLY A 98 5.21 14.88 9.52
N ASN A 99 4.14 14.82 8.71
CA ASN A 99 3.42 16.01 8.25
C ASN A 99 2.76 16.78 9.41
N LYS A 100 2.20 16.06 10.39
CA LYS A 100 1.48 16.65 11.53
C LYS A 100 2.41 17.35 12.51
N THR A 101 3.54 16.71 12.84
CA THR A 101 4.52 17.24 13.79
C THR A 101 5.38 18.33 13.16
N GLY A 102 5.55 18.30 11.83
CA GLY A 102 6.44 19.19 11.08
C GLY A 102 7.93 18.88 11.29
N LEU A 103 8.24 17.79 11.99
CA LEU A 103 9.62 17.41 12.30
C LEU A 103 10.32 16.85 11.05
N ARG A 104 11.53 17.36 10.79
CA ARG A 104 12.41 16.86 9.72
C ARG A 104 13.66 16.24 10.35
N ILE A 105 13.54 14.98 10.73
CA ILE A 105 14.61 14.26 11.42
C ILE A 105 15.62 13.75 10.40
N ARG A 106 16.85 14.29 10.44
CA ARG A 106 17.95 13.89 9.54
C ARG A 106 18.85 12.79 10.10
N SER A 107 18.61 12.37 11.34
CA SER A 107 19.37 11.34 12.03
C SER A 107 19.46 10.04 11.24
N SER A 108 20.64 9.43 11.19
CA SER A 108 20.82 8.08 10.63
C SER A 108 20.11 7.02 11.47
N VAL A 109 20.11 7.20 12.80
CA VAL A 109 19.40 6.33 13.75
C VAL A 109 17.91 6.31 13.45
N PHE A 110 17.29 7.47 13.19
CA PHE A 110 15.87 7.53 12.83
C PHE A 110 15.55 6.72 11.56
N ARG A 111 16.46 6.73 10.57
CA ARG A 111 16.28 5.96 9.32
C ARG A 111 16.39 4.45 9.50
N THR A 112 17.04 3.98 10.58
CA THR A 112 17.16 2.54 10.87
C THR A 112 15.96 1.98 11.63
N LEU A 113 15.11 2.85 12.19
CA LEU A 113 13.89 2.44 12.90
C LEU A 113 12.86 1.86 11.92
N THR A 114 12.07 0.90 12.40
CA THR A 114 10.86 0.43 11.72
C THR A 114 9.83 1.57 11.60
N ASP A 115 8.87 1.47 10.68
CA ASP A 115 7.84 2.51 10.52
C ASP A 115 7.06 2.78 11.82
N ARG A 116 6.79 1.74 12.62
CA ARG A 116 6.13 1.89 13.93
C ARG A 116 7.01 2.66 14.92
N GLU A 117 8.30 2.34 14.99
CA GLU A 117 9.25 3.04 15.85
C GLU A 117 9.49 4.48 15.37
N GLN A 118 9.47 4.75 14.07
CA GLN A 118 9.53 6.09 13.51
C GLN A 118 8.30 6.92 13.92
N LEU A 119 7.09 6.35 13.84
CA LEU A 119 5.88 6.98 14.34
C LEU A 119 6.02 7.36 15.82
N ILE A 120 6.47 6.42 16.65
CA ILE A 120 6.65 6.64 18.09
C ILE A 120 7.70 7.75 18.32
N ALA A 121 8.86 7.67 17.66
CA ALA A 121 9.91 8.68 17.77
C ALA A 121 9.44 10.09 17.35
N LEU A 122 8.60 10.20 16.31
CA LEU A 122 8.01 11.48 15.90
C LEU A 122 7.12 12.06 17.00
N PHE A 123 6.30 11.23 17.67
CA PHE A 123 5.49 11.67 18.80
C PHE A 123 6.34 12.00 20.02
N ASP A 124 7.36 11.20 20.32
CA ASP A 124 8.27 11.42 21.46
C ASP A 124 9.04 12.73 21.33
N LEU A 125 9.45 13.10 20.11
CA LEU A 125 10.17 14.34 19.83
C LEU A 125 9.26 15.55 19.62
N TRP A 126 7.96 15.36 19.46
CA TRP A 126 7.04 16.47 19.25
C TRP A 126 6.89 17.30 20.53
N ASP A 127 7.22 18.59 20.47
CA ASP A 127 7.19 19.51 21.62
C ASP A 127 5.76 19.96 21.94
N ARG A 128 5.01 19.05 22.56
CA ARG A 128 3.61 19.19 22.96
C ARG A 128 3.35 18.41 24.25
N ASP A 129 2.34 18.83 25.01
CA ASP A 129 1.94 18.11 26.20
C ASP A 129 1.27 16.76 25.88
N PHE A 130 1.18 15.92 26.91
CA PHE A 130 0.54 14.61 26.85
C PHE A 130 -0.84 14.63 26.18
N GLY A 131 -1.73 15.54 26.58
CA GLY A 131 -3.11 15.59 26.10
C GLY A 131 -3.19 15.97 24.62
N GLN A 132 -2.30 16.86 24.17
CA GLN A 132 -2.18 17.21 22.75
C GLN A 132 -1.69 16.03 21.91
N LYS A 133 -0.71 15.27 22.42
CA LYS A 133 -0.20 14.07 21.75
C LYS A 133 -1.27 12.98 21.68
N GLU A 134 -1.97 12.70 22.77
CA GLU A 134 -3.05 11.72 22.82
C GLU A 134 -4.18 12.08 21.85
N SER A 135 -4.61 13.34 21.85
CA SER A 135 -5.62 13.85 20.90
C SER A 135 -5.17 13.74 19.44
N ALA A 136 -3.88 13.96 19.15
CA ALA A 136 -3.35 13.80 17.80
C ALA A 136 -3.29 12.33 17.39
N LEU A 137 -2.88 11.43 18.29
CA LEU A 137 -2.84 10.00 18.04
C LEU A 137 -4.23 9.42 17.80
N LYS A 138 -5.24 9.87 18.57
CA LYS A 138 -6.64 9.51 18.35
C LYS A 138 -7.14 9.96 16.98
N ARG A 139 -6.90 11.23 16.61
CA ARG A 139 -7.24 11.74 15.27
C ARG A 139 -6.55 10.97 14.16
N LEU A 140 -5.32 10.51 14.40
CA LEU A 140 -4.58 9.70 13.43
C LEU A 140 -5.20 8.30 13.28
N SER A 141 -5.68 7.70 14.37
CA SER A 141 -6.43 6.45 14.36
C SER A 141 -7.75 6.57 13.60
N ASP A 142 -8.51 7.65 13.84
CA ASP A 142 -9.75 7.94 13.12
C ASP A 142 -9.48 8.14 11.61
N ALA A 143 -8.42 8.89 11.28
CA ALA A 143 -8.02 9.13 9.89
C ALA A 143 -7.58 7.85 9.18
N TRP A 144 -6.85 6.95 9.85
CA TRP A 144 -6.51 5.65 9.31
C TRP A 144 -7.76 4.80 9.07
N THR A 145 -8.71 4.81 10.00
CA THR A 145 -9.95 4.04 9.88
C THR A 145 -10.76 4.49 8.66
N GLU A 146 -10.85 5.79 8.43
CA GLU A 146 -11.54 6.32 7.25
C GLU A 146 -10.77 6.02 5.95
N HIS A 147 -9.45 6.20 5.97
CA HIS A 147 -8.57 5.86 4.85
C HIS A 147 -8.69 4.39 4.44
N ALA A 148 -8.69 3.48 5.42
CA ALA A 148 -8.87 2.04 5.19
C ALA A 148 -10.28 1.69 4.69
N ARG A 149 -11.32 2.46 5.05
CA ARG A 149 -12.67 2.28 4.49
C ARG A 149 -12.70 2.61 3.00
N SER A 150 -11.95 3.64 2.57
CA SER A 150 -11.85 4.01 1.15
C SER A 150 -11.16 2.95 0.30
N ASP A 151 -10.43 2.00 0.88
CA ASP A 151 -9.89 0.84 0.16
C ASP A 151 -10.97 0.00 -0.54
N ARG A 152 -12.24 0.12 -0.13
CA ARG A 152 -13.39 -0.51 -0.81
C ARG A 152 -13.48 -0.14 -2.29
N ILE A 153 -12.97 1.03 -2.68
CA ILE A 153 -12.90 1.50 -4.08
C ILE A 153 -12.12 0.48 -4.93
N PHE A 154 -11.09 -0.13 -4.35
CA PHE A 154 -10.22 -1.09 -5.00
C PHE A 154 -10.64 -2.55 -4.80
N SER A 155 -11.81 -2.81 -4.19
CA SER A 155 -12.34 -4.17 -3.95
C SER A 155 -12.43 -5.03 -5.23
N TRP A 156 -12.69 -4.41 -6.38
CA TRP A 156 -12.79 -5.09 -7.67
C TRP A 156 -11.49 -5.79 -8.14
N PHE A 157 -10.34 -5.38 -7.60
CA PHE A 157 -9.05 -6.00 -7.88
C PHE A 157 -8.82 -7.29 -7.08
N LYS A 158 -9.57 -7.52 -5.98
CA LYS A 158 -9.49 -8.74 -5.14
C LYS A 158 -10.15 -9.93 -5.85
N ASP A 159 -9.50 -10.47 -6.85
CA ASP A 159 -10.01 -11.56 -7.67
C ASP A 159 -8.87 -12.42 -8.23
N LYS A 160 -9.18 -13.56 -8.87
CA LYS A 160 -8.19 -14.47 -9.48
C LYS A 160 -7.29 -13.80 -10.52
N ASP A 161 -7.81 -12.75 -11.16
CA ASP A 161 -7.11 -11.92 -12.14
C ASP A 161 -6.41 -10.70 -11.51
N GLU A 162 -6.15 -10.67 -10.20
CA GLU A 162 -5.56 -9.51 -9.50
C GLU A 162 -4.32 -8.97 -10.23
N ARG A 163 -3.36 -9.85 -10.55
CA ARG A 163 -2.10 -9.45 -11.18
C ARG A 163 -2.30 -8.78 -12.53
N THR A 164 -3.19 -9.32 -13.37
CA THR A 164 -3.46 -8.79 -14.71
C THR A 164 -4.29 -7.50 -14.64
N LYS A 165 -5.25 -7.42 -13.70
CA LYS A 165 -6.01 -6.19 -13.42
C LYS A 165 -5.10 -5.07 -12.91
N CYS A 166 -4.18 -5.36 -11.98
CA CYS A 166 -3.20 -4.41 -11.45
C CYS A 166 -2.24 -3.93 -12.54
N ALA A 167 -1.72 -4.83 -13.38
CA ALA A 167 -0.88 -4.45 -14.52
C ALA A 167 -1.64 -3.57 -15.53
N LEU A 168 -2.92 -3.87 -15.80
CA LEU A 168 -3.77 -3.03 -16.65
C LEU A 168 -3.97 -1.64 -16.03
N ALA A 169 -4.23 -1.58 -14.72
CA ALA A 169 -4.37 -0.33 -13.98
C ALA A 169 -3.11 0.52 -14.08
N TRP A 170 -1.93 -0.07 -13.87
CA TRP A 170 -0.65 0.62 -14.06
C TRP A 170 -0.51 1.20 -15.48
N SER A 171 -0.73 0.37 -16.50
CA SER A 171 -0.64 0.83 -17.91
C SER A 171 -1.62 1.97 -18.23
N TRP A 172 -2.76 2.00 -17.56
CA TRP A 172 -3.74 3.07 -17.72
C TRP A 172 -3.26 4.34 -17.02
N LEU A 173 -2.74 4.24 -15.79
CA LEU A 173 -2.22 5.39 -15.05
C LEU A 173 -0.99 5.99 -15.73
N GLU A 174 -0.06 5.17 -16.21
CA GLU A 174 1.14 5.64 -16.93
C GLU A 174 0.76 6.48 -18.16
N LYS A 175 -0.24 6.02 -18.91
CA LYS A 175 -0.71 6.70 -20.11
C LYS A 175 -1.53 7.97 -19.82
N ASN A 176 -2.41 7.94 -18.82
CA ASN A 176 -3.40 9.01 -18.61
C ASN A 176 -3.00 9.99 -17.50
N LYS A 177 -2.12 9.57 -16.59
CA LYS A 177 -1.67 10.29 -15.40
C LYS A 177 -0.15 10.15 -15.23
N PRO A 178 0.68 10.53 -16.23
CA PRO A 178 2.13 10.34 -16.17
C PRO A 178 2.80 11.10 -15.01
N ARG A 179 2.18 12.17 -14.52
CA ARG A 179 2.65 12.88 -13.31
C ARG A 179 2.51 12.04 -12.04
N LEU A 180 1.48 11.21 -11.96
CA LEU A 180 1.21 10.35 -10.81
C LEU A 180 2.16 9.15 -10.77
N THR A 181 2.51 8.62 -11.96
CA THR A 181 3.42 7.47 -12.09
C THR A 181 4.88 7.87 -12.22
N TRP A 182 5.20 9.16 -12.13
CA TRP A 182 6.56 9.65 -12.31
C TRP A 182 7.48 9.10 -11.24
N ARG A 183 8.50 8.32 -11.65
CA ARG A 183 9.47 7.62 -10.76
C ARG A 183 8.84 6.60 -9.80
N ALA A 184 7.58 6.24 -10.00
CA ALA A 184 6.95 5.16 -9.25
C ALA A 184 7.17 3.83 -9.97
N GLU A 185 7.38 2.77 -9.21
CA GLU A 185 7.51 1.42 -9.76
C GLU A 185 6.13 0.82 -10.10
N PRO A 186 6.02 0.01 -11.15
CA PRO A 186 4.77 -0.66 -11.50
C PRO A 186 4.28 -1.58 -10.39
N PHE A 187 3.03 -1.39 -9.97
CA PHE A 187 2.38 -2.31 -9.06
C PHE A 187 1.78 -3.51 -9.80
N THR A 188 1.93 -4.69 -9.19
CA THR A 188 1.42 -5.98 -9.68
C THR A 188 0.44 -6.61 -8.71
N LYS A 189 0.37 -6.14 -7.47
CA LYS A 189 -0.52 -6.63 -6.42
C LYS A 189 -1.39 -5.50 -5.88
N LEU A 190 -2.50 -5.86 -5.26
CA LEU A 190 -3.39 -4.91 -4.63
C LEU A 190 -2.70 -4.17 -3.48
N THR A 191 -1.86 -4.82 -2.69
CA THR A 191 -1.10 -4.16 -1.60
C THR A 191 -0.22 -3.04 -2.14
N GLU A 192 0.49 -3.28 -3.24
CA GLU A 192 1.34 -2.30 -3.92
C GLU A 192 0.51 -1.15 -4.51
N LEU A 193 -0.66 -1.47 -5.09
CA LEU A 193 -1.62 -0.47 -5.58
C LEU A 193 -2.10 0.44 -4.44
N LEU A 194 -2.46 -0.14 -3.31
CA LEU A 194 -2.93 0.61 -2.14
C LEU A 194 -1.82 1.50 -1.58
N GLU A 195 -0.60 0.97 -1.42
CA GLU A 195 0.57 1.77 -1.01
C GLU A 195 0.91 2.90 -1.99
N PHE A 196 0.69 2.70 -3.29
CA PHE A 196 0.86 3.75 -4.28
C PHE A 196 -0.16 4.89 -4.06
N PHE A 197 -1.44 4.55 -3.87
CA PHE A 197 -2.48 5.56 -3.67
C PHE A 197 -2.38 6.28 -2.32
N ASP A 198 -1.76 5.68 -1.31
CA ASP A 198 -1.45 6.32 -0.03
C ASP A 198 -0.61 7.59 -0.16
N HIS A 199 0.28 7.62 -1.16
CA HIS A 199 1.22 8.73 -1.40
C HIS A 199 0.87 9.57 -2.63
N SER A 200 -0.18 9.19 -3.36
CA SER A 200 -0.53 9.77 -4.66
C SER A 200 -1.13 11.17 -4.59
N GLY A 201 -1.65 11.58 -3.43
CA GLY A 201 -2.41 12.83 -3.25
C GLY A 201 -3.76 12.86 -3.99
N ALA A 202 -4.17 11.74 -4.61
CA ALA A 202 -5.46 11.66 -5.31
C ALA A 202 -6.63 11.63 -4.32
N SER A 203 -7.72 12.33 -4.65
CA SER A 203 -8.95 12.28 -3.86
C SER A 203 -9.68 10.95 -4.06
N ASP A 204 -10.63 10.63 -3.18
CA ASP A 204 -11.40 9.40 -3.30
C ASP A 204 -12.29 9.41 -4.56
N GLU A 205 -12.81 10.57 -4.96
CA GLU A 205 -13.55 10.73 -6.22
C GLU A 205 -12.67 10.49 -7.45
N GLU A 206 -11.41 10.95 -7.40
CA GLU A 206 -10.44 10.68 -8.45
C GLU A 206 -10.10 9.19 -8.52
N LYS A 207 -9.90 8.53 -7.37
CA LYS A 207 -9.65 7.09 -7.29
C LYS A 207 -10.81 6.30 -7.88
N GLU A 208 -12.06 6.63 -7.53
CA GLU A 208 -13.26 6.01 -8.09
C GLU A 208 -13.31 6.16 -9.62
N LEU A 209 -13.07 7.37 -10.11
CA LEU A 209 -13.02 7.64 -11.55
C LEU A 209 -11.95 6.79 -12.26
N TYR A 210 -10.76 6.66 -11.67
CA TYR A 210 -9.69 5.83 -12.24
C TYR A 210 -10.11 4.36 -12.30
N VAL A 211 -10.63 3.83 -11.20
CA VAL A 211 -11.09 2.43 -11.13
C VAL A 211 -12.19 2.18 -12.16
N ASP A 212 -13.15 3.08 -12.33
CA ASP A 212 -14.22 2.92 -13.31
C ASP A 212 -13.72 2.93 -14.76
N LYS A 213 -12.75 3.79 -15.08
CA LYS A 213 -12.11 3.79 -16.41
C LYS A 213 -11.34 2.50 -16.66
N ILE A 214 -10.64 1.99 -15.65
CA ILE A 214 -9.90 0.72 -15.73
C ILE A 214 -10.87 -0.45 -15.92
N LYS A 215 -11.97 -0.51 -15.16
CA LYS A 215 -13.03 -1.52 -15.31
C LYS A 215 -13.60 -1.53 -16.73
N ARG A 216 -13.93 -0.37 -17.30
CA ARG A 216 -14.45 -0.27 -18.68
C ARG A 216 -13.44 -0.78 -19.71
N ARG A 217 -12.16 -0.47 -19.52
CA ARG A 217 -11.08 -0.95 -20.39
C ARG A 217 -10.93 -2.47 -20.29
N TRP A 218 -10.97 -3.02 -19.09
CA TRP A 218 -10.94 -4.45 -18.84
C TRP A 218 -12.10 -5.18 -19.51
N SER A 219 -13.33 -4.69 -19.34
CA SER A 219 -14.51 -5.29 -19.99
C SER A 219 -14.39 -5.27 -21.51
N THR A 220 -13.93 -4.15 -22.10
CA THR A 220 -13.69 -4.05 -23.55
C THR A 220 -12.64 -5.07 -24.01
N GLN A 221 -11.55 -5.22 -23.27
CA GLN A 221 -10.50 -6.18 -23.58
C GLN A 221 -11.02 -7.62 -23.52
N LYS A 222 -11.74 -7.99 -22.45
CA LYS A 222 -12.36 -9.32 -22.32
C LYS A 222 -13.37 -9.61 -23.41
N THR A 223 -14.17 -8.63 -23.83
CA THR A 223 -15.09 -8.78 -24.96
C THR A 223 -14.33 -9.01 -26.27
N ARG A 224 -13.22 -8.30 -26.50
CA ARG A 224 -12.38 -8.51 -27.69
C ARG A 224 -11.71 -9.88 -27.68
N GLU A 225 -11.17 -10.33 -26.55
CA GLU A 225 -10.60 -11.68 -26.40
C GLU A 225 -11.64 -12.76 -26.75
N LYS A 226 -12.87 -12.64 -26.23
CA LYS A 226 -13.98 -13.55 -26.57
C LYS A 226 -14.44 -13.47 -28.03
N ALA A 227 -14.35 -12.29 -28.65
CA ALA A 227 -14.73 -12.10 -30.05
C ALA A 227 -13.71 -12.72 -31.02
N VAL A 228 -12.45 -12.93 -30.61
CA VAL A 228 -11.47 -13.67 -31.42
C VAL A 228 -11.87 -15.13 -31.56
N GLU A 229 -12.47 -15.74 -30.53
CA GLU A 229 -13.00 -17.12 -30.59
C GLU A 229 -14.34 -17.21 -31.34
N LYS A 230 -15.12 -16.13 -31.37
CA LYS A 230 -16.47 -16.10 -31.95
C LYS A 230 -16.60 -14.98 -32.97
N LYS A 231 -16.46 -15.33 -34.25
CA LYS A 231 -16.70 -14.40 -35.36
C LYS A 231 -18.20 -14.39 -35.71
N GLN A 232 -18.82 -13.23 -35.65
CA GLN A 232 -20.20 -13.06 -36.10
C GLN A 232 -20.23 -13.06 -37.64
N TYR A 233 -21.03 -13.97 -38.21
CA TYR A 233 -21.33 -14.01 -39.64
C TYR A 233 -22.76 -13.55 -39.86
N ASN A 234 -22.96 -12.59 -40.78
CA ASN A 234 -24.28 -12.17 -41.20
C ASN A 234 -24.65 -12.97 -42.45
N PHE A 235 -25.68 -13.82 -42.35
CA PHE A 235 -26.19 -14.59 -43.48
C PHE A 235 -27.44 -13.91 -44.04
N VAL A 236 -27.49 -13.74 -45.35
CA VAL A 236 -28.72 -13.35 -46.06
C VAL A 236 -29.37 -14.65 -46.54
N LEU A 237 -30.39 -15.10 -45.82
CA LEU A 237 -31.16 -16.30 -46.17
C LEU A 237 -32.52 -15.90 -46.74
N PRO A 238 -33.04 -16.60 -47.76
CA PRO A 238 -34.41 -16.41 -48.24
C PRO A 238 -35.42 -16.59 -47.10
N LEU A 239 -36.55 -15.88 -47.16
CA LEU A 239 -37.59 -15.94 -46.12
C LEU A 239 -38.07 -17.37 -45.85
N SER A 240 -38.16 -18.20 -46.89
CA SER A 240 -38.54 -19.62 -46.78
C SER A 240 -37.52 -20.45 -45.98
N VAL A 241 -36.23 -20.17 -46.12
CA VAL A 241 -35.15 -20.88 -45.40
C VAL A 241 -35.08 -20.41 -43.95
N ASN A 242 -35.31 -19.12 -43.69
CA ASN A 242 -35.41 -18.60 -42.32
C ASN A 242 -36.56 -19.24 -41.56
N ALA A 243 -37.75 -19.37 -42.17
CA ALA A 243 -38.88 -20.03 -41.54
C ALA A 243 -38.60 -21.52 -41.23
N LEU A 244 -37.84 -22.20 -42.09
CA LEU A 244 -37.42 -23.58 -41.84
C LEU A 244 -36.41 -23.68 -40.70
N LEU A 245 -35.45 -22.75 -40.63
CA LEU A 245 -34.49 -22.68 -39.53
C LEU A 245 -35.18 -22.40 -38.19
N ASP A 246 -36.22 -21.57 -38.19
CA ASP A 246 -37.04 -21.27 -37.01
C ASP A 246 -37.77 -22.50 -36.51
N LYS A 247 -38.42 -23.21 -37.43
CA LYS A 247 -39.10 -24.46 -37.13
C LYS A 247 -38.15 -25.51 -36.54
N LEU A 248 -36.96 -25.68 -37.13
CA LEU A 248 -35.93 -26.60 -36.61
C LEU A 248 -35.42 -26.19 -35.22
N ALA A 249 -35.25 -24.90 -34.98
CA ALA A 249 -34.84 -24.37 -33.68
C ALA A 249 -35.92 -24.64 -32.60
N GLU A 250 -37.19 -24.44 -32.94
CA GLU A 250 -38.33 -24.69 -32.05
C GLU A 250 -38.53 -26.20 -31.77
N GLU A 251 -38.52 -27.03 -32.81
CA GLU A 251 -38.69 -28.50 -32.69
C GLU A 251 -37.62 -29.15 -31.81
N HIS A 252 -36.37 -28.68 -31.92
CA HIS A 252 -35.25 -29.20 -31.15
C HIS A 252 -34.93 -28.43 -29.86
N GLN A 253 -35.67 -27.35 -29.56
CA GLN A 253 -35.44 -26.47 -28.39
C GLN A 253 -34.01 -25.91 -28.33
N LEU A 254 -33.45 -25.57 -29.49
CA LEU A 254 -32.08 -25.06 -29.64
C LEU A 254 -32.09 -23.64 -30.18
N SER A 255 -31.00 -22.89 -29.95
CA SER A 255 -30.83 -21.61 -30.63
C SER A 255 -30.54 -21.81 -32.12
N ARG A 256 -31.00 -20.88 -32.97
CA ARG A 256 -30.72 -20.89 -34.42
C ARG A 256 -29.24 -21.10 -34.74
N THR A 257 -28.35 -20.42 -34.00
CA THR A 257 -26.89 -20.57 -34.12
C THR A 257 -26.46 -22.00 -33.84
N LYS A 258 -27.04 -22.65 -32.82
CA LYS A 258 -26.67 -24.02 -32.46
C LYS A 258 -27.15 -25.05 -33.48
N VAL A 259 -28.33 -24.84 -34.06
CA VAL A 259 -28.83 -25.65 -35.18
C VAL A 259 -27.88 -25.57 -36.37
N LEU A 260 -27.45 -24.37 -36.75
CA LEU A 260 -26.48 -24.18 -37.84
C LEU A 260 -25.12 -24.84 -37.54
N GLU A 261 -24.59 -24.68 -36.32
CA GLU A 261 -23.35 -25.35 -35.91
C GLU A 261 -23.46 -26.88 -36.04
N MET A 262 -24.56 -27.48 -35.58
CA MET A 262 -24.75 -28.93 -35.65
C MET A 262 -24.93 -29.42 -37.09
N LEU A 263 -25.63 -28.68 -37.95
CA LEU A 263 -25.77 -29.04 -39.36
C LEU A 263 -24.43 -29.00 -40.09
N ILE A 264 -23.61 -27.98 -39.83
CA ILE A 264 -22.27 -27.86 -40.43
C ILE A 264 -21.35 -28.99 -39.94
N LEU A 265 -21.31 -29.25 -38.62
CA LEU A 265 -20.50 -30.33 -38.05
C LEU A 265 -20.98 -31.72 -38.50
N GLY A 266 -22.30 -31.91 -38.58
CA GLY A 266 -22.90 -33.14 -39.05
C GLY A 266 -22.55 -33.42 -40.50
N GLU A 267 -22.58 -32.39 -41.35
CA GLU A 267 -22.20 -32.49 -42.76
C GLU A 267 -20.70 -32.76 -42.92
N GLU A 268 -19.82 -32.10 -42.16
CA GLU A 268 -18.38 -32.39 -42.18
C GLU A 268 -18.07 -33.84 -41.79
N GLN A 269 -18.79 -34.40 -40.82
CA GLN A 269 -18.56 -35.75 -40.33
C GLN A 269 -19.11 -36.85 -41.25
N HIS A 270 -20.24 -36.60 -41.91
CA HIS A 270 -20.97 -37.64 -42.64
C HIS A 270 -20.97 -37.44 -44.17
N GLU A 271 -20.61 -36.24 -44.67
CA GLU A 271 -20.57 -35.84 -46.09
C GLU A 271 -21.82 -36.26 -46.89
N LEU A 272 -23.01 -36.16 -46.27
CA LEU A 272 -24.26 -36.68 -46.83
C LEU A 272 -24.87 -35.77 -47.90
N TYR A 273 -24.71 -34.46 -47.75
CA TYR A 273 -25.42 -33.46 -48.56
C TYR A 273 -24.50 -32.66 -49.50
N LEU A 274 -23.19 -32.59 -49.21
CA LEU A 274 -22.16 -31.87 -49.96
C LEU A 274 -20.98 -32.82 -50.30
N PRO A 275 -21.18 -33.83 -51.15
CA PRO A 275 -20.12 -34.76 -51.52
C PRO A 275 -18.96 -34.05 -52.22
N LYS A 276 -17.72 -34.41 -51.87
CA LYS A 276 -16.50 -33.87 -52.50
C LYS A 276 -16.54 -34.11 -54.01
N GLN A 277 -16.57 -33.04 -54.80
CA GLN A 277 -16.34 -33.17 -56.24
C GLN A 277 -14.88 -33.56 -56.50
N PRO A 278 -14.60 -34.50 -57.44
CA PRO A 278 -13.24 -34.82 -57.80
C PRO A 278 -12.56 -33.58 -58.39
N SER A 279 -11.40 -33.25 -57.83
CA SER A 279 -10.53 -32.16 -58.25
C SER A 279 -10.27 -32.22 -59.77
N ARG A 280 -10.60 -31.13 -60.47
CA ARG A 280 -10.13 -30.85 -61.83
C ARG A 280 -8.71 -30.34 -61.82
#